data_AF-A0A9P6PJS5-F1
#
_entry.id   AF-A0A9P6PJS5-F1
#
_cell.length_a   1.000
_cell.length_b   1.000
_cell.length_c   1.000
_cell.angle_alpha   90.00
_cell.angle_beta   90.00
_cell.angle_gamma   90.00
#
_symmetry.space_group_name_H-M   'P 1'
#
loop_
_entity.id
_entity.type
_entity.pdbx_description
1 polymer ?
#
loop_
_entity_poly.entity_id
_entity_poly.type
_entity_poly.pdbx_seq_one_letter_code
_entity_poly.pdbx_strand_id
1 'polypeptide(L)'
;MEYTDFSLVQQWYANGNEVADHTFSHVGKQPIRTAYLNLYYREIAAARAMLHEYAGVPLGKLKGFRAPFLNYTADTLNEINKQGFMYDSSSTAVTDDCFWPYTLDNGMANDCWTGICDPGKVKLPGVWEIPMYAVVDNANTPQLMDVYLAGSVADVMQWTKTNFDRHYSGNRQPFGIYTHPTHLTTYPGLPDPSSMKKGVIDFIQSVAGKPDVWFVSNEQLLEWMKNPVPASKLAEQPYMKCELPNTGKEICNGLEKIDISTSGVASSPLLNSCNFNTTNWNTCYNCPSAAPSLQTPTPGLTVQSNDPKYRHPVADTCNSIWWDPVAGQCLCTTSSCAYKDVAVPVDSLNNSTTNKGGANPGASGTQANNKNNNAGSISTPVMSLVLGSAITAAMTALL
;
A
#
# COMPACT_ATOMS: atom_id res chain seq x y z
N MET A 1 -9.17 9.71 -4.33
CA MET A 1 -9.96 9.95 -3.11
C MET A 1 -11.29 10.62 -3.38
N GLU A 2 -11.37 11.51 -4.37
CA GLU A 2 -12.65 12.09 -4.80
C GLU A 2 -13.68 10.97 -5.07
N TYR A 3 -14.91 11.18 -4.58
CA TYR A 3 -16.04 10.24 -4.71
C TYR A 3 -15.83 8.85 -4.09
N THR A 4 -14.85 8.67 -3.20
CA THR A 4 -14.66 7.42 -2.45
C THR A 4 -15.63 7.33 -1.28
N ASP A 5 -16.41 6.25 -1.19
CA ASP A 5 -17.13 5.92 0.04
C ASP A 5 -16.22 5.12 0.98
N PHE A 6 -15.80 5.75 2.08
CA PHE A 6 -14.82 5.17 2.99
C PHE A 6 -15.35 3.98 3.80
N SER A 7 -16.67 3.84 3.97
CA SER A 7 -17.26 2.64 4.58
C SER A 7 -17.04 1.40 3.70
N LEU A 8 -17.07 1.56 2.37
CA LEU A 8 -16.82 0.47 1.43
C LEU A 8 -15.34 0.12 1.35
N VAL A 9 -14.45 1.10 1.49
CA VAL A 9 -13.00 0.86 1.63
C VAL A 9 -12.71 0.09 2.92
N GLN A 10 -13.33 0.49 4.03
CA GLN A 10 -13.18 -0.21 5.31
C GLN A 10 -13.71 -1.64 5.22
N GLN A 11 -14.86 -1.85 4.59
CA GLN A 11 -15.40 -3.19 4.35
C GLN A 11 -14.49 -4.03 3.45
N TRP A 12 -13.91 -3.44 2.40
CA TRP A 12 -12.95 -4.12 1.54
C TRP A 12 -11.73 -4.61 2.35
N TYR A 13 -11.14 -3.73 3.15
CA TYR A 13 -10.02 -4.04 4.04
C TYR A 13 -10.39 -5.10 5.09
N ALA A 14 -11.54 -4.96 5.74
CA ALA A 14 -11.99 -5.86 6.80
C ALA A 14 -12.24 -7.29 6.30
N ASN A 15 -12.60 -7.44 5.02
CA ASN A 15 -12.71 -8.73 4.34
C ASN A 15 -11.34 -9.34 3.93
N GLY A 16 -10.24 -8.76 4.40
CA GLY A 16 -8.89 -9.29 4.19
C GLY A 16 -8.24 -8.85 2.87
N ASN A 17 -8.85 -7.92 2.14
CA ASN A 17 -8.25 -7.38 0.93
C ASN A 17 -7.27 -6.25 1.25
N GLU A 18 -6.33 -6.04 0.35
CA GLU A 18 -5.38 -4.94 0.43
C GLU A 18 -5.99 -3.62 -0.05
N VAL A 19 -5.58 -2.52 0.59
CA VAL A 19 -5.88 -1.15 0.17
C VAL A 19 -4.56 -0.43 -0.09
N ALA A 20 -4.43 0.18 -1.27
CA ALA A 20 -3.23 0.87 -1.73
C ALA A 20 -3.54 2.30 -2.17
N ASP A 21 -2.51 3.15 -2.22
CA ASP A 21 -2.63 4.55 -2.60
C ASP A 21 -2.69 4.72 -4.13
N HIS A 22 -3.59 5.60 -4.57
CA HIS A 22 -3.74 5.99 -5.97
C HIS A 22 -3.99 7.49 -6.13
N THR A 23 -3.33 8.31 -5.28
CA THR A 23 -3.43 9.77 -5.22
C THR A 23 -4.81 10.32 -4.81
N PHE A 24 -4.83 11.61 -4.45
CA PHE A 24 -6.04 12.28 -3.98
C PHE A 24 -6.99 12.59 -5.16
N SER A 25 -6.50 13.24 -6.21
CA SER A 25 -7.29 13.75 -7.34
C SER A 25 -7.07 12.98 -8.66
N HIS A 26 -6.33 11.87 -8.64
CA HIS A 26 -6.04 11.06 -9.84
C HIS A 26 -5.35 11.88 -10.94
N VAL A 27 -4.30 12.63 -10.58
CA VAL A 27 -3.55 13.48 -11.52
C VAL A 27 -2.61 12.67 -12.41
N GLY A 28 -2.81 12.78 -13.73
CA GLY A 28 -2.03 12.02 -14.72
C GLY A 28 -0.76 12.66 -15.22
N LYS A 29 -0.35 13.81 -14.67
CA LYS A 29 0.91 14.45 -15.07
C LYS A 29 1.58 15.09 -13.86
N GLN A 30 2.81 14.67 -13.59
CA GLN A 30 3.67 15.42 -12.68
C GLN A 30 3.88 16.84 -13.23
N PRO A 31 3.73 17.88 -12.40
CA PRO A 31 3.96 19.25 -12.84
C PRO A 31 5.38 19.42 -13.40
N ILE A 32 5.51 20.01 -14.59
CA ILE A 32 6.81 20.19 -15.28
C ILE A 32 7.79 21.08 -14.48
N ARG A 33 7.28 21.92 -13.55
CA ARG A 33 8.10 22.82 -12.75
C ARG A 33 8.30 22.24 -11.34
N THR A 34 9.55 22.16 -10.90
CA THR A 34 9.97 21.73 -9.55
C THR A 34 9.19 22.40 -8.43
N ALA A 35 8.81 23.67 -8.59
CA ALA A 35 7.99 24.42 -7.62
C ALA A 35 6.61 23.79 -7.32
N TYR A 36 6.13 22.89 -8.19
CA TYR A 36 4.86 22.19 -8.04
C TYR A 36 5.03 20.67 -7.79
N LEU A 37 6.26 20.13 -7.75
CA LEU A 37 6.49 18.73 -7.34
C LEU A 37 5.97 18.48 -5.92
N ASN A 38 6.10 19.47 -5.05
CA ASN A 38 5.52 19.44 -3.71
C ASN A 38 3.99 19.29 -3.72
N LEU A 39 3.29 19.70 -4.78
CA LEU A 39 1.85 19.45 -4.89
C LEU A 39 1.55 18.00 -5.26
N TYR A 40 2.36 17.38 -6.13
CA TYR A 40 2.20 15.96 -6.47
C TYR A 40 2.53 15.06 -5.28
N TYR A 41 3.57 15.37 -4.50
CA TYR A 41 3.91 14.58 -3.31
C TYR A 41 2.81 14.63 -2.24
N ARG A 42 2.11 15.77 -2.16
CA ARG A 42 0.93 15.91 -1.32
C ARG A 42 -0.25 15.09 -1.80
N GLU A 43 -0.34 14.74 -3.08
CA GLU A 43 -1.41 13.88 -3.59
C GLU A 43 -1.34 12.48 -2.95
N ILE A 44 -0.13 11.95 -2.83
CA ILE A 44 0.16 10.67 -2.20
C ILE A 44 -0.08 10.76 -0.69
N ALA A 45 0.46 11.78 -0.04
CA ALA A 45 0.30 11.94 1.41
C ALA A 45 -1.16 12.17 1.82
N ALA A 46 -1.90 12.99 1.05
CA ALA A 46 -3.31 13.29 1.29
C ALA A 46 -4.21 12.07 1.13
N ALA A 47 -3.97 11.25 0.10
CA ALA A 47 -4.72 10.02 -0.11
C ALA A 47 -4.52 9.03 1.03
N ARG A 48 -3.27 8.78 1.41
CA ARG A 48 -2.95 7.94 2.57
C ARG A 48 -3.57 8.45 3.87
N ALA A 49 -3.54 9.77 4.11
CA ALA A 49 -4.14 10.37 5.30
C ALA A 49 -5.65 10.17 5.35
N MET A 50 -6.35 10.34 4.22
CA MET A 50 -7.80 10.12 4.14
C MET A 50 -8.20 8.65 4.31
N LEU A 51 -7.45 7.73 3.70
CA LEU A 51 -7.68 6.28 3.88
C LEU A 51 -7.54 5.87 5.35
N HIS A 52 -6.56 6.46 6.05
CA HIS A 52 -6.39 6.23 7.47
C HIS A 52 -7.53 6.84 8.31
N GLU A 53 -7.79 8.13 8.14
CA GLU A 53 -8.75 8.87 8.97
C GLU A 53 -10.19 8.43 8.76
N TYR A 54 -10.59 8.22 7.50
CA TYR A 54 -12.00 8.02 7.15
C TYR A 54 -12.36 6.55 6.85
N ALA A 55 -11.41 5.73 6.40
CA ALA A 55 -11.64 4.28 6.24
C ALA A 55 -11.05 3.45 7.39
N GLY A 56 -10.31 4.08 8.31
CA GLY A 56 -9.72 3.36 9.45
C GLY A 56 -8.66 2.35 9.04
N VAL A 57 -8.04 2.48 7.87
CA VAL A 57 -6.93 1.58 7.51
C VAL A 57 -5.69 2.04 8.28
N PRO A 58 -5.05 1.19 9.11
CA PRO A 58 -3.84 1.60 9.81
C PRO A 58 -2.75 2.07 8.84
N LEU A 59 -1.99 3.12 9.18
CA LEU A 59 -0.98 3.71 8.29
C LEU A 59 0.07 2.70 7.83
N GLY A 60 0.51 1.81 8.73
CA GLY A 60 1.48 0.75 8.46
C GLY A 60 0.91 -0.38 7.60
N LYS A 61 -0.39 -0.37 7.31
CA LYS A 61 -1.07 -1.28 6.37
C LYS A 61 -1.30 -0.65 4.98
N LEU A 62 -1.06 0.65 4.83
CA LEU A 62 -1.09 1.33 3.53
C LEU A 62 0.31 1.28 2.92
N LYS A 63 0.65 0.16 2.27
CA LYS A 63 2.03 -0.14 1.83
C LYS A 63 2.25 -0.05 0.33
N GLY A 64 1.18 -0.17 -0.46
CA GLY A 64 1.24 -0.14 -1.91
C GLY A 64 0.94 1.23 -2.49
N PHE A 65 1.56 1.53 -3.63
CA PHE A 65 1.26 2.69 -4.45
C PHE A 65 1.12 2.28 -5.92
N ARG A 66 0.25 2.98 -6.65
CA ARG A 66 0.21 2.99 -8.11
C ARG A 66 0.01 4.42 -8.60
N ALA A 67 0.81 4.85 -9.58
CA ALA A 67 0.67 6.15 -10.21
C ALA A 67 -0.58 6.18 -11.12
N PRO A 68 -1.39 7.24 -11.07
CA PRO A 68 -2.46 7.47 -12.05
C PRO A 68 -1.94 7.39 -13.49
N PHE A 69 -2.71 6.74 -14.35
CA PHE A 69 -2.37 6.52 -15.77
C PHE A 69 -1.05 5.78 -16.00
N LEU A 70 -0.52 5.12 -14.97
CA LEU A 70 0.81 4.49 -14.99
C LEU A 70 1.94 5.48 -15.30
N ASN A 71 1.70 6.78 -15.07
CA ASN A 71 2.66 7.84 -15.38
C ASN A 71 3.54 8.13 -14.17
N TYR A 72 4.49 7.23 -13.93
CA TYR A 72 5.47 7.35 -12.86
C TYR A 72 6.80 7.90 -13.37
N THR A 73 7.59 8.48 -12.47
CA THR A 73 8.94 9.01 -12.74
C THR A 73 9.89 8.58 -11.63
N ALA A 74 11.19 8.82 -11.80
CA ALA A 74 12.15 8.66 -10.71
C ALA A 74 11.76 9.50 -9.48
N ASP A 75 11.21 10.70 -9.68
CA ASP A 75 10.73 11.56 -8.60
C ASP A 75 9.51 10.95 -7.89
N THR A 76 8.58 10.33 -8.62
CA THR A 76 7.48 9.54 -8.02
C THR A 76 8.03 8.44 -7.11
N LEU A 77 8.97 7.63 -7.62
CA LEU A 77 9.54 6.50 -6.88
C LEU A 77 10.34 6.96 -5.64
N ASN A 78 11.12 8.03 -5.79
CA ASN A 78 11.82 8.66 -4.67
C ASN A 78 10.84 9.16 -3.61
N GLU A 79 9.70 9.70 -4.01
CA GLU A 79 8.71 10.19 -3.05
C GLU A 79 8.06 9.04 -2.29
N ILE A 80 7.57 8.00 -2.96
CA ILE A 80 6.94 6.87 -2.24
C ILE A 80 7.93 6.21 -1.26
N ASN A 81 9.22 6.18 -1.60
CA ASN A 81 10.27 5.72 -0.69
C ASN A 81 10.37 6.63 0.56
N LYS A 82 10.42 7.96 0.38
CA LYS A 82 10.42 8.91 1.51
C LYS A 82 9.18 8.79 2.37
N GLN A 83 8.05 8.47 1.76
CA GLN A 83 6.77 8.27 2.45
C GLN A 83 6.67 6.86 3.08
N GLY A 84 7.65 5.98 2.87
CA GLY A 84 7.71 4.66 3.51
C GLY A 84 6.74 3.64 2.90
N PHE A 85 6.38 3.79 1.62
CA PHE A 85 5.69 2.73 0.89
C PHE A 85 6.65 1.55 0.66
N MET A 86 6.09 0.34 0.71
CA MET A 86 6.85 -0.89 0.50
C MET A 86 7.06 -1.18 -0.98
N TYR A 87 6.10 -0.82 -1.83
CA TYR A 87 6.15 -1.17 -3.24
C TYR A 87 5.43 -0.17 -4.15
N ASP A 88 5.91 -0.07 -5.39
CA ASP A 88 5.18 0.48 -6.54
C ASP A 88 4.67 -0.64 -7.46
N SER A 89 3.56 -0.39 -8.13
CA SER A 89 3.06 -1.23 -9.22
C SER A 89 2.56 -0.34 -10.36
N SER A 90 3.45 0.47 -10.91
CA SER A 90 3.16 1.37 -12.03
C SER A 90 3.91 1.00 -13.29
N SER A 91 5.02 0.27 -13.20
CA SER A 91 5.78 -0.14 -14.38
C SER A 91 5.04 -1.18 -15.20
N THR A 92 5.39 -1.26 -16.48
CA THR A 92 4.79 -2.21 -17.41
C THR A 92 5.74 -3.36 -17.71
N ALA A 93 5.18 -4.57 -17.83
CA ALA A 93 5.91 -5.75 -18.26
C ALA A 93 5.23 -6.34 -19.49
N VAL A 94 6.01 -6.51 -20.56
CA VAL A 94 5.64 -7.23 -21.77
C VAL A 94 6.43 -8.54 -21.83
N THR A 95 6.30 -9.30 -22.92
CA THR A 95 6.90 -10.64 -23.03
C THR A 95 8.42 -10.66 -22.77
N ASP A 96 9.14 -9.64 -23.23
CA ASP A 96 10.61 -9.62 -23.19
C ASP A 96 11.19 -9.17 -21.84
N ASP A 97 10.41 -8.46 -21.03
CA ASP A 97 10.79 -7.94 -19.70
C ASP A 97 9.79 -8.37 -18.60
N CYS A 98 9.16 -9.53 -18.78
CA CYS A 98 8.25 -10.16 -17.81
C CYS A 98 9.05 -10.72 -16.61
N PHE A 99 9.55 -9.83 -15.76
CA PHE A 99 10.26 -10.18 -14.55
C PHE A 99 9.30 -10.50 -13.40
N TRP A 100 9.69 -11.41 -12.51
CA TRP A 100 9.09 -11.45 -11.18
C TRP A 100 9.30 -10.12 -10.46
N PRO A 101 8.49 -9.75 -9.45
CA PRO A 101 8.74 -8.56 -8.66
C PRO A 101 10.18 -8.51 -8.13
N TYR A 102 10.74 -7.31 -8.05
CA TYR A 102 12.14 -7.11 -7.67
C TYR A 102 12.29 -5.87 -6.80
N THR A 103 13.36 -5.82 -6.03
CA THR A 103 13.70 -4.62 -5.26
C THR A 103 14.44 -3.61 -6.13
N LEU A 104 14.23 -2.33 -5.86
CA LEU A 104 14.90 -1.20 -6.50
C LEU A 104 16.31 -0.91 -5.96
N ASP A 105 16.90 -1.87 -5.21
CA ASP A 105 18.28 -1.87 -4.75
C ASP A 105 19.29 -1.60 -5.87
N ASN A 106 18.97 -2.05 -7.09
CA ASN A 106 19.81 -1.90 -8.29
C ASN A 106 19.11 -1.11 -9.42
N GLY A 107 18.01 -0.42 -9.11
CA GLY A 107 17.23 0.36 -10.07
C GLY A 107 16.11 -0.41 -10.76
N MET A 108 15.48 0.24 -11.74
CA MET A 108 14.40 -0.33 -12.54
C MET A 108 14.92 -1.33 -13.57
N ALA A 109 14.10 -2.34 -13.88
CA ALA A 109 14.33 -3.29 -14.96
C ALA A 109 13.25 -3.25 -16.06
N ASN A 110 12.14 -2.53 -15.81
CA ASN A 110 11.02 -2.36 -16.73
C ASN A 110 10.95 -0.93 -17.26
N ASP A 111 10.28 -0.76 -18.41
CA ASP A 111 10.11 0.54 -19.08
C ASP A 111 11.41 1.30 -19.39
N CYS A 112 12.52 0.59 -19.60
CA CYS A 112 13.84 1.20 -19.80
C CYS A 112 13.92 2.15 -21.02
N TRP A 113 12.99 2.03 -21.96
CA TRP A 113 12.83 2.94 -23.10
C TRP A 113 12.56 4.40 -22.68
N THR A 114 12.09 4.64 -21.46
CA THR A 114 11.90 5.96 -20.87
C THR A 114 13.20 6.59 -20.34
N GLY A 115 14.30 5.83 -20.27
CA GLY A 115 15.53 6.21 -19.59
C GLY A 115 15.50 6.01 -18.07
N ILE A 116 14.42 5.46 -17.50
CA ILE A 116 14.29 5.22 -16.05
C ILE A 116 15.34 4.23 -15.50
N CYS A 117 15.82 3.31 -16.35
CA CYS A 117 16.82 2.31 -16.01
C CYS A 117 18.27 2.83 -16.14
N ASP A 118 18.50 4.08 -16.56
CA ASP A 118 19.87 4.59 -16.71
C ASP A 118 20.61 4.56 -15.35
N PRO A 119 21.92 4.25 -15.34
CA PRO A 119 22.70 4.18 -14.11
C PRO A 119 22.54 5.44 -13.24
N GLY A 120 22.13 5.25 -11.99
CA GLY A 120 21.97 6.32 -11.00
C GLY A 120 20.65 7.10 -11.07
N LYS A 121 19.71 6.75 -11.96
CA LYS A 121 18.37 7.37 -12.00
C LYS A 121 17.48 6.95 -10.84
N VAL A 122 17.42 5.65 -10.58
CA VAL A 122 16.63 5.06 -9.49
C VAL A 122 17.54 4.10 -8.74
N LYS A 123 17.62 4.28 -7.42
CA LYS A 123 18.26 3.34 -6.50
C LYS A 123 17.63 3.52 -5.13
N LEU A 124 16.66 2.67 -4.81
CA LEU A 124 15.80 2.80 -3.63
C LEU A 124 15.82 1.48 -2.85
N PRO A 125 16.87 1.23 -2.04
CA PRO A 125 17.01 -0.04 -1.36
C PRO A 125 15.81 -0.40 -0.50
N GLY A 126 15.30 -1.62 -0.66
CA GLY A 126 14.16 -2.16 0.09
C GLY A 126 12.77 -1.83 -0.48
N VAL A 127 12.66 -0.91 -1.45
CA VAL A 127 11.40 -0.67 -2.18
C VAL A 127 11.25 -1.73 -3.26
N TRP A 128 10.07 -2.35 -3.35
CA TRP A 128 9.75 -3.32 -4.38
C TRP A 128 9.07 -2.66 -5.58
N GLU A 129 9.35 -3.19 -6.77
CA GLU A 129 8.55 -2.99 -7.97
C GLU A 129 7.78 -4.27 -8.25
N ILE A 130 6.47 -4.13 -8.48
CA ILE A 130 5.61 -5.20 -8.99
C ILE A 130 5.17 -4.80 -10.41
N PRO A 131 5.88 -5.28 -11.45
CA PRO A 131 5.54 -4.93 -12.82
C PRO A 131 4.12 -5.33 -13.18
N MET A 132 3.47 -4.51 -14.00
CA MET A 132 2.13 -4.78 -14.50
C MET A 132 2.22 -5.63 -15.76
N TYR A 133 1.83 -6.89 -15.66
CA TYR A 133 1.94 -7.87 -16.75
C TYR A 133 0.86 -7.63 -17.82
N ALA A 134 1.29 -7.22 -19.01
CA ALA A 134 0.41 -6.97 -20.13
C ALA A 134 -0.19 -8.27 -20.68
N VAL A 135 -1.45 -8.21 -21.11
CA VAL A 135 -2.04 -9.24 -21.96
C VAL A 135 -1.71 -8.90 -23.40
N VAL A 136 -0.94 -9.74 -24.07
CA VAL A 136 -0.57 -9.54 -25.47
C VAL A 136 -1.64 -10.14 -26.38
N ASP A 137 -2.16 -9.34 -27.31
CA ASP A 137 -3.17 -9.79 -28.28
C ASP A 137 -2.57 -10.57 -29.46
N ASN A 138 -3.42 -11.02 -30.39
CA ASN A 138 -2.99 -11.81 -31.54
C ASN A 138 -2.11 -11.03 -32.55
N ALA A 139 -2.06 -9.71 -32.46
CA ALA A 139 -1.21 -8.83 -33.27
C ALA A 139 0.11 -8.48 -32.55
N ASN A 140 0.41 -9.15 -31.44
CA ASN A 140 1.52 -8.84 -30.54
C ASN A 140 1.45 -7.44 -29.91
N THR A 141 0.26 -6.84 -29.81
CA THR A 141 0.09 -5.57 -29.11
C THR A 141 -0.12 -5.83 -27.62
N PRO A 142 0.69 -5.24 -26.73
CA PRO A 142 0.46 -5.35 -25.29
C PRO A 142 -0.75 -4.51 -24.87
N GLN A 143 -1.68 -5.15 -24.15
CA GLN A 143 -2.85 -4.51 -23.56
C GLN A 143 -2.65 -4.47 -22.03
N LEU A 144 -2.57 -3.26 -21.48
CA LEU A 144 -2.36 -2.98 -20.07
C LEU A 144 -3.56 -2.22 -19.52
N MET A 145 -4.05 -2.63 -18.34
CA MET A 145 -5.31 -2.15 -17.75
C MET A 145 -6.52 -2.37 -18.69
N ASP A 146 -7.65 -2.80 -18.13
CA ASP A 146 -8.92 -2.86 -18.87
C ASP A 146 -8.84 -3.57 -20.22
N VAL A 147 -8.07 -4.66 -20.32
CA VAL A 147 -7.88 -5.46 -21.55
C VAL A 147 -9.21 -5.80 -22.24
N TYR A 148 -10.29 -5.88 -21.47
CA TYR A 148 -11.65 -6.12 -21.90
C TYR A 148 -12.24 -5.04 -22.82
N LEU A 149 -11.62 -3.86 -22.92
CA LEU A 149 -11.99 -2.82 -23.87
C LEU A 149 -11.24 -2.91 -25.21
N ALA A 150 -10.21 -3.76 -25.29
CA ALA A 150 -9.30 -3.81 -26.45
C ALA A 150 -9.79 -4.68 -27.61
N GLY A 151 -10.90 -5.39 -27.45
CA GLY A 151 -11.42 -6.30 -28.48
C GLY A 151 -12.80 -6.84 -28.17
N SER A 152 -13.26 -7.80 -28.98
CA SER A 152 -14.50 -8.53 -28.66
C SER A 152 -14.32 -9.35 -27.38
N VAL A 153 -15.40 -9.62 -26.64
CA VAL A 153 -15.33 -10.45 -25.43
C VAL A 153 -14.67 -11.80 -25.71
N ALA A 154 -15.00 -12.43 -26.85
CA ALA A 154 -14.40 -13.71 -27.24
C ALA A 154 -12.89 -13.61 -27.48
N ASP A 155 -12.44 -12.59 -28.20
CA ASP A 155 -11.01 -12.37 -28.47
C ASP A 155 -10.25 -12.09 -27.19
N VAL A 156 -10.75 -11.18 -26.35
CA VAL A 156 -10.12 -10.84 -25.07
C VAL A 156 -10.02 -12.08 -24.19
N MET A 157 -11.07 -12.88 -24.05
CA MET A 157 -11.01 -14.11 -23.25
C MET A 157 -9.94 -15.08 -23.77
N GLN A 158 -9.83 -15.20 -25.10
CA GLN A 158 -8.80 -16.02 -25.73
C GLN A 158 -7.39 -15.47 -25.46
N TRP A 159 -7.18 -14.15 -25.58
CA TRP A 159 -5.89 -13.51 -25.27
C TRP A 159 -5.52 -13.70 -23.81
N THR A 160 -6.44 -13.39 -22.88
CA THR A 160 -6.25 -13.55 -21.44
C THR A 160 -5.88 -14.99 -21.08
N LYS A 161 -6.60 -15.98 -21.63
CA LYS A 161 -6.27 -17.40 -21.41
C LYS A 161 -4.90 -17.77 -21.98
N THR A 162 -4.57 -17.30 -23.18
CA THR A 162 -3.27 -17.58 -23.83
C THR A 162 -2.11 -16.98 -23.03
N ASN A 163 -2.28 -15.76 -22.51
CA ASN A 163 -1.27 -15.10 -21.68
C ASN A 163 -1.17 -15.80 -20.31
N PHE A 164 -2.28 -16.16 -19.67
CA PHE A 164 -2.25 -16.96 -18.45
C PHE A 164 -1.50 -18.30 -18.66
N ASP A 165 -1.80 -19.03 -19.73
CA ASP A 165 -1.16 -20.31 -20.04
C ASP A 165 0.36 -20.14 -20.27
N ARG A 166 0.80 -18.99 -20.78
CA ARG A 166 2.23 -18.61 -20.92
C ARG A 166 2.90 -18.46 -19.55
N HIS A 167 2.28 -17.74 -18.62
CA HIS A 167 2.80 -17.60 -17.26
C HIS A 167 2.80 -18.96 -16.55
N TYR A 168 1.68 -19.68 -16.63
CA TYR A 168 1.45 -20.97 -15.98
C TYR A 168 2.37 -22.09 -16.49
N SER A 169 2.74 -22.09 -17.77
CA SER A 169 3.63 -23.11 -18.35
C SER A 169 5.10 -22.67 -18.42
N GLY A 170 5.36 -21.38 -18.16
CA GLY A 170 6.70 -20.79 -18.18
C GLY A 170 7.28 -20.61 -16.78
N ASN A 171 7.87 -19.45 -16.52
CA ASN A 171 8.56 -19.13 -15.27
C ASN A 171 7.61 -18.73 -14.12
N ARG A 172 6.30 -18.89 -14.29
CA ARG A 172 5.27 -18.69 -13.25
C ARG A 172 5.19 -17.27 -12.68
N GLN A 173 5.69 -16.26 -13.39
CA GLN A 173 5.52 -14.85 -12.98
C GLN A 173 4.04 -14.57 -12.67
N PRO A 174 3.74 -13.67 -11.73
CA PRO A 174 2.36 -13.32 -11.39
C PRO A 174 1.57 -12.96 -12.65
N PHE A 175 0.29 -13.33 -12.68
CA PHE A 175 -0.63 -12.93 -13.73
C PHE A 175 -1.58 -11.88 -13.17
N GLY A 176 -1.52 -10.68 -13.73
CA GLY A 176 -2.33 -9.55 -13.28
C GLY A 176 -3.73 -9.51 -13.89
N ILE A 177 -4.73 -9.25 -13.06
CA ILE A 177 -6.08 -8.89 -13.52
C ILE A 177 -6.32 -7.44 -13.12
N TYR A 178 -6.07 -6.53 -14.04
CA TYR A 178 -6.18 -5.10 -13.78
C TYR A 178 -7.40 -4.48 -14.47
N THR A 179 -8.28 -3.87 -13.69
CA THR A 179 -9.55 -3.32 -14.19
C THR A 179 -9.98 -2.09 -13.39
N HIS A 180 -10.70 -1.18 -14.04
CA HIS A 180 -11.52 -0.18 -13.37
C HIS A 180 -12.98 -0.66 -13.26
N PRO A 181 -13.59 -0.60 -12.06
CA PRO A 181 -14.97 -1.06 -11.85
C PRO A 181 -16.01 -0.43 -12.78
N THR A 182 -15.77 0.79 -13.27
CA THR A 182 -16.66 1.50 -14.19
C THR A 182 -16.90 0.74 -15.50
N HIS A 183 -15.94 -0.06 -15.97
CA HIS A 183 -16.08 -0.84 -17.21
C HIS A 183 -16.84 -2.16 -17.02
N LEU A 184 -17.01 -2.61 -15.77
CA LEU A 184 -17.68 -3.87 -15.42
C LEU A 184 -19.00 -3.66 -14.65
N THR A 185 -19.42 -2.39 -14.50
CA THR A 185 -20.63 -2.01 -13.75
C THR A 185 -21.59 -1.30 -14.68
N THR A 186 -22.87 -1.66 -14.61
CA THR A 186 -23.93 -1.02 -15.39
C THR A 186 -24.05 0.45 -15.01
N TYR A 187 -23.91 1.34 -15.98
CA TYR A 187 -24.10 2.78 -15.81
C TYR A 187 -25.09 3.32 -16.85
N PRO A 188 -26.06 4.18 -16.45
CA PRO A 188 -27.02 4.74 -17.39
C PRO A 188 -26.35 5.46 -18.57
N GLY A 189 -26.71 5.08 -19.79
CA GLY A 189 -26.19 5.69 -21.02
C GLY A 189 -24.89 5.06 -21.54
N LEU A 190 -24.29 4.10 -20.84
CA LEU A 190 -23.18 3.29 -21.36
C LEU A 190 -23.67 1.93 -21.87
N PRO A 191 -22.90 1.27 -22.77
CA PRO A 191 -23.20 -0.10 -23.20
C PRO A 191 -23.29 -1.07 -22.02
N ASP A 192 -24.14 -2.10 -22.15
CA ASP A 192 -24.29 -3.14 -21.14
C ASP A 192 -22.98 -3.95 -20.99
N PRO A 193 -22.32 -3.93 -19.80
CA PRO A 193 -21.08 -4.65 -19.59
C PRO A 193 -21.29 -6.11 -19.15
N SER A 194 -22.53 -6.63 -19.11
CA SER A 194 -22.83 -7.94 -18.54
C SER A 194 -22.04 -9.09 -19.16
N SER A 195 -21.87 -9.10 -20.49
CA SER A 195 -21.07 -10.13 -21.18
C SER A 195 -19.59 -10.03 -20.84
N MET A 196 -19.06 -8.82 -20.73
CA MET A 196 -17.68 -8.54 -20.34
C MET A 196 -17.40 -8.98 -18.91
N LYS A 197 -18.24 -8.55 -17.96
CA LYS A 197 -18.20 -8.98 -16.56
C LYS A 197 -18.27 -10.49 -16.43
N LYS A 198 -19.17 -11.14 -17.17
CA LYS A 198 -19.28 -12.60 -17.19
C LYS A 198 -17.98 -13.25 -17.67
N GLY A 199 -17.38 -12.73 -18.74
CA GLY A 199 -16.08 -13.22 -19.23
C GLY A 199 -14.99 -13.17 -18.17
N VAL A 200 -14.84 -12.03 -17.47
CA VAL A 200 -13.87 -11.89 -16.37
C VAL A 200 -14.10 -12.92 -15.27
N ILE A 201 -15.36 -13.10 -14.84
CA ILE A 201 -15.73 -14.06 -13.80
C ILE A 201 -15.45 -15.50 -14.25
N ASP A 202 -15.84 -15.86 -15.47
CA ASP A 202 -15.63 -17.20 -16.03
C ASP A 202 -14.12 -17.51 -16.10
N PHE A 203 -13.30 -16.56 -16.53
CA PHE A 203 -11.84 -16.72 -16.55
C PHE A 203 -11.29 -16.95 -15.14
N ILE A 204 -11.64 -16.10 -14.16
CA ILE A 204 -11.22 -16.25 -12.76
C ILE A 204 -11.60 -17.63 -12.21
N GLN A 205 -12.85 -18.06 -12.40
CA GLN A 205 -13.32 -19.37 -11.96
C GLN A 205 -12.57 -20.52 -12.63
N SER A 206 -12.26 -20.39 -13.93
CA SER A 206 -11.55 -21.44 -14.68
C SER A 206 -10.12 -21.67 -14.17
N VAL A 207 -9.41 -20.61 -13.75
CA VAL A 207 -8.03 -20.73 -13.25
C VAL A 207 -7.97 -21.00 -11.76
N ALA A 208 -8.96 -20.52 -10.98
CA ALA A 208 -9.10 -20.84 -9.55
C ALA A 208 -9.31 -22.34 -9.29
N GLY A 209 -9.86 -23.07 -10.25
CA GLY A 209 -10.02 -24.53 -10.17
C GLY A 209 -8.72 -25.33 -10.31
N LYS A 210 -7.57 -24.68 -10.59
CA LYS A 210 -6.27 -25.35 -10.71
C LYS A 210 -5.61 -25.50 -9.33
N PRO A 211 -4.98 -26.65 -9.02
CA PRO A 211 -4.51 -26.97 -7.68
C PRO A 211 -3.34 -26.12 -7.15
N ASP A 212 -2.66 -25.40 -8.04
CA ASP A 212 -1.44 -24.63 -7.80
C ASP A 212 -1.58 -23.16 -8.23
N VAL A 213 -2.82 -22.67 -8.33
CA VAL A 213 -3.14 -21.26 -8.60
C VAL A 213 -3.72 -20.61 -7.35
N TRP A 214 -3.18 -19.45 -6.99
CA TRP A 214 -3.59 -18.69 -5.81
C TRP A 214 -3.93 -17.27 -6.21
N PHE A 215 -5.09 -16.79 -5.77
CA PHE A 215 -5.47 -15.38 -5.88
C PHE A 215 -5.01 -14.69 -4.59
N VAL A 216 -4.09 -13.76 -4.74
CA VAL A 216 -3.39 -13.13 -3.62
C VAL A 216 -3.33 -11.63 -3.83
N SER A 217 -3.21 -10.89 -2.72
CA SER A 217 -2.86 -9.48 -2.78
C SER A 217 -1.38 -9.29 -3.15
N ASN A 218 -1.00 -8.05 -3.47
CA ASN A 218 0.39 -7.70 -3.71
C ASN A 218 1.26 -7.89 -2.46
N GLU A 219 0.73 -7.52 -1.28
CA GLU A 219 1.40 -7.80 0.00
C GLU A 219 1.64 -9.29 0.23
N GLN A 220 0.65 -10.15 -0.02
CA GLN A 220 0.81 -11.60 0.13
C GLN A 220 1.83 -12.17 -0.86
N LEU A 221 1.84 -11.69 -2.10
CA LEU A 221 2.85 -12.02 -3.10
C LEU A 221 4.25 -11.66 -2.59
N LEU A 222 4.45 -10.43 -2.10
CA LEU A 222 5.75 -9.99 -1.62
C LEU A 222 6.19 -10.69 -0.31
N GLU A 223 5.26 -11.04 0.58
CA GLU A 223 5.58 -11.88 1.75
C GLU A 223 6.06 -13.27 1.34
N TRP A 224 5.43 -13.87 0.33
CA TRP A 224 5.92 -15.12 -0.25
C TRP A 224 7.29 -14.95 -0.90
N MET A 225 7.53 -13.86 -1.65
CA MET A 225 8.83 -13.64 -2.31
C MET A 225 9.99 -13.46 -1.33
N LYS A 226 9.73 -12.90 -0.15
CA LYS A 226 10.75 -12.79 0.92
C LYS A 226 11.14 -14.17 1.47
N ASN A 227 10.22 -15.13 1.53
CA ASN A 227 10.44 -16.47 2.08
C ASN A 227 9.61 -17.52 1.29
N PRO A 228 10.05 -17.90 0.07
CA PRO A 228 9.23 -18.70 -0.83
C PRO A 228 9.05 -20.12 -0.30
N VAL A 229 7.82 -20.59 -0.36
CA VAL A 229 7.43 -21.98 -0.04
C VAL A 229 6.74 -22.63 -1.25
N PRO A 230 6.81 -23.96 -1.43
CA PRO A 230 6.08 -24.63 -2.49
C PRO A 230 4.56 -24.47 -2.31
N ALA A 231 3.78 -24.58 -3.40
CA ALA A 231 2.33 -24.40 -3.38
C ALA A 231 1.61 -25.25 -2.31
N SER A 232 2.08 -26.48 -2.08
CA SER A 232 1.58 -27.38 -1.02
C SER A 232 1.68 -26.82 0.42
N LYS A 233 2.47 -25.77 0.62
CA LYS A 233 2.73 -25.12 1.92
C LYS A 233 2.17 -23.71 2.03
N LEU A 234 1.57 -23.18 0.95
CA LEU A 234 0.98 -21.83 0.95
C LEU A 234 -0.19 -21.71 1.94
N ALA A 235 -1.09 -22.69 1.98
CA ALA A 235 -2.23 -22.70 2.91
C ALA A 235 -1.81 -22.65 4.39
N GLU A 236 -0.60 -23.11 4.71
CA GLU A 236 -0.06 -23.14 6.08
C GLU A 236 0.50 -21.76 6.50
N GLN A 237 0.77 -20.85 5.55
CA GLN A 237 1.44 -19.58 5.82
C GLN A 237 0.51 -18.61 6.57
N PRO A 238 1.04 -17.85 7.56
CA PRO A 238 0.24 -16.86 8.30
C PRO A 238 -0.38 -15.78 7.42
N TYR A 239 0.33 -15.34 6.38
CA TYR A 239 -0.15 -14.32 5.44
C TYR A 239 -1.22 -14.83 4.47
N MET A 240 -1.47 -16.14 4.41
CA MET A 240 -2.53 -16.75 3.58
C MET A 240 -3.80 -17.08 4.37
N LYS A 241 -3.88 -16.71 5.66
CA LYS A 241 -5.06 -16.97 6.49
C LYS A 241 -6.15 -15.94 6.21
N CYS A 242 -7.39 -16.42 6.03
CA CYS A 242 -8.59 -15.59 5.87
C CYS A 242 -9.44 -15.70 7.13
N GLU A 243 -9.00 -15.06 8.21
CA GLU A 243 -9.67 -15.10 9.51
C GLU A 243 -10.39 -13.78 9.78
N LEU A 244 -11.70 -13.85 10.01
CA LEU A 244 -12.47 -12.71 10.48
C LEU A 244 -12.44 -12.63 12.01
N PRO A 245 -12.37 -11.42 12.59
CA PRO A 245 -12.40 -11.24 14.02
C PRO A 245 -13.75 -11.68 14.61
N ASN A 246 -13.71 -12.38 15.74
CA ASN A 246 -14.89 -12.57 16.58
C ASN A 246 -14.83 -11.57 17.74
N THR A 247 -15.49 -10.43 17.56
CA THR A 247 -15.51 -9.31 18.51
C THR A 247 -16.46 -9.53 19.69
N GLY A 248 -17.31 -10.56 19.66
CA GLY A 248 -18.33 -10.85 20.67
C GLY A 248 -19.48 -9.83 20.76
N LYS A 249 -19.45 -8.77 19.94
CA LYS A 249 -20.49 -7.74 19.80
C LYS A 249 -20.36 -7.05 18.44
N GLU A 250 -21.47 -6.48 17.96
CA GLU A 250 -21.46 -5.65 16.76
C GLU A 250 -20.75 -4.31 17.04
N ILE A 251 -19.82 -3.95 16.16
CA ILE A 251 -19.08 -2.68 16.15
C ILE A 251 -18.98 -2.21 14.70
N CYS A 252 -18.70 -0.92 14.50
CA CYS A 252 -18.43 -0.38 13.18
C CYS A 252 -16.95 -0.62 12.81
N ASN A 253 -16.66 -1.71 12.12
CA ASN A 253 -15.31 -2.12 11.75
C ASN A 253 -15.19 -2.58 10.28
N GLY A 254 -16.21 -2.33 9.46
CA GLY A 254 -16.31 -2.77 8.08
C GLY A 254 -16.92 -4.16 7.89
N LEU A 255 -17.24 -4.89 8.97
CA LEU A 255 -17.90 -6.21 8.89
C LEU A 255 -19.40 -6.14 9.13
N GLU A 256 -19.92 -4.95 9.44
CA GLU A 256 -21.35 -4.71 9.51
C GLU A 256 -22.03 -4.88 8.14
N LYS A 257 -23.32 -5.17 8.18
CA LYS A 257 -24.14 -5.20 6.96
C LYS A 257 -24.29 -3.77 6.43
N ILE A 258 -23.78 -3.52 5.24
CA ILE A 258 -23.96 -2.26 4.50
C ILE A 258 -25.00 -2.50 3.40
N ASP A 259 -26.06 -1.70 3.40
CA ASP A 259 -27.08 -1.70 2.35
C ASP A 259 -26.75 -0.62 1.30
N ILE A 260 -26.74 -1.01 0.02
CA ILE A 260 -26.50 -0.10 -1.12
C ILE A 260 -27.84 0.19 -1.80
N SER A 261 -28.23 1.46 -1.87
CA SER A 261 -29.45 1.88 -2.57
C SER A 261 -29.35 1.67 -4.09
N THR A 262 -30.47 1.78 -4.79
CA THR A 262 -30.49 1.79 -6.27
C THR A 262 -29.72 2.98 -6.88
N SER A 263 -29.51 4.05 -6.10
CA SER A 263 -28.69 5.20 -6.48
C SER A 263 -27.21 5.03 -6.08
N GLY A 264 -26.79 3.85 -5.61
CA GLY A 264 -25.41 3.55 -5.25
C GLY A 264 -24.95 4.13 -3.91
N VAL A 265 -25.87 4.54 -3.04
CA VAL A 265 -25.54 5.15 -1.75
C VAL A 265 -25.47 4.08 -0.67
N ALA A 266 -24.32 4.00 0.03
CA ALA A 266 -24.14 3.10 1.15
C ALA A 266 -24.88 3.60 2.41
N SER A 267 -25.37 2.67 3.22
CA SER A 267 -26.03 2.97 4.48
C SER A 267 -25.95 1.81 5.47
N SER A 268 -25.83 2.14 6.76
CA SER A 268 -25.91 1.20 7.88
C SER A 268 -26.19 2.01 9.17
N PRO A 269 -26.90 1.44 10.17
CA PRO A 269 -27.15 2.13 11.44
C PRO A 269 -25.89 2.55 12.21
N LEU A 270 -24.74 1.95 11.91
CA LEU A 270 -23.47 2.23 12.59
C LEU A 270 -22.64 3.34 11.92
N LEU A 271 -22.97 3.68 10.67
CA LEU A 271 -22.21 4.62 9.87
C LEU A 271 -22.61 6.07 10.15
N ASN A 272 -21.63 6.96 10.11
CA ASN A 272 -21.83 8.38 9.94
C ASN A 272 -21.88 8.72 8.44
N SER A 273 -22.82 9.55 8.04
CA SER A 273 -22.92 10.09 6.67
C SER A 273 -22.38 11.51 6.63
N CYS A 274 -21.29 11.72 5.91
CA CYS A 274 -20.64 13.01 5.74
C CYS A 274 -21.08 13.62 4.43
N ASN A 275 -21.71 14.79 4.50
CA ASN A 275 -22.29 15.45 3.34
C ASN A 275 -21.69 16.84 3.12
N PHE A 276 -21.01 17.00 2.00
CA PHE A 276 -20.50 18.27 1.51
C PHE A 276 -21.05 18.40 0.09
N ASN A 277 -21.62 19.54 -0.27
CA ASN A 277 -22.38 19.75 -1.52
C ASN A 277 -21.85 19.00 -2.78
N THR A 278 -20.53 18.93 -2.96
CA THR A 278 -19.85 18.27 -4.08
C THR A 278 -19.27 16.88 -3.79
N THR A 279 -19.22 16.43 -2.54
CA THR A 279 -18.58 15.19 -2.09
C THR A 279 -19.28 14.63 -0.85
N ASN A 280 -19.75 13.39 -0.95
CA ASN A 280 -20.45 12.71 0.14
C ASN A 280 -19.87 11.30 0.31
N TRP A 281 -19.82 10.82 1.55
CA TRP A 281 -19.41 9.44 1.86
C TRP A 281 -19.98 8.99 3.19
N ASN A 282 -19.89 7.69 3.45
CA ASN A 282 -20.14 7.12 4.76
C ASN A 282 -18.84 6.64 5.39
N THR A 283 -18.81 6.57 6.72
CA THR A 283 -17.63 6.15 7.50
C THR A 283 -18.04 5.67 8.89
N CYS A 284 -17.25 4.76 9.49
CA CYS A 284 -17.36 4.43 10.91
C CYS A 284 -16.82 5.52 11.85
N TYR A 285 -16.12 6.52 11.30
CA TYR A 285 -15.40 7.56 12.03
C TYR A 285 -16.11 8.92 11.96
N ASN A 286 -15.44 9.98 12.42
CA ASN A 286 -16.05 11.31 12.47
C ASN A 286 -16.15 11.94 11.09
N CYS A 287 -17.21 12.71 10.87
CA CYS A 287 -17.26 13.62 9.73
C CYS A 287 -16.41 14.87 9.99
N PRO A 288 -15.60 15.30 9.00
CA PRO A 288 -14.87 16.55 9.10
C PRO A 288 -15.84 17.74 9.05
N SER A 289 -15.41 18.87 9.60
CA SER A 289 -16.17 20.13 9.65
C SER A 289 -16.23 20.86 8.30
N ALA A 290 -15.40 20.45 7.35
CA ALA A 290 -15.34 20.97 5.99
C ALA A 290 -14.97 19.84 5.03
N ALA A 291 -15.25 20.05 3.74
CA ALA A 291 -14.83 19.11 2.70
C ALA A 291 -13.29 19.01 2.67
N PRO A 292 -12.72 17.79 2.67
CA PRO A 292 -11.30 17.56 2.45
C PRO A 292 -10.81 18.18 1.14
N SER A 293 -9.57 18.62 1.16
CA SER A 293 -8.87 19.11 -0.03
C SER A 293 -7.44 18.58 -0.01
N LEU A 294 -6.74 18.68 -1.15
CA LEU A 294 -5.31 18.40 -1.20
C LEU A 294 -4.51 19.20 -0.15
N GLN A 295 -4.97 20.42 0.18
CA GLN A 295 -4.30 21.26 1.15
C GLN A 295 -4.55 20.84 2.60
N THR A 296 -5.76 20.36 2.87
CA THR A 296 -6.24 19.97 4.19
C THR A 296 -7.02 18.66 4.04
N PRO A 297 -6.34 17.51 3.95
CA PRO A 297 -6.98 16.22 3.67
C PRO A 297 -7.78 15.68 4.86
N THR A 298 -7.43 16.11 6.08
CA THR A 298 -8.14 15.75 7.31
C THR A 298 -8.53 17.03 8.07
N PRO A 299 -9.56 17.79 7.64
CA PRO A 299 -10.00 18.98 8.35
C PRO A 299 -10.44 18.67 9.78
N GLY A 300 -10.50 19.70 10.63
CA GLY A 300 -10.98 19.55 12.01
C GLY A 300 -12.37 18.92 12.07
N LEU A 301 -12.73 18.32 13.20
CA LEU A 301 -13.93 17.50 13.33
C LEU A 301 -15.20 18.33 13.58
N THR A 302 -16.36 17.82 13.15
CA THR A 302 -17.67 18.42 13.45
C THR A 302 -18.08 18.22 14.91
N VAL A 303 -17.70 17.09 15.48
CA VAL A 303 -18.03 16.68 16.86
C VAL A 303 -16.80 16.78 17.76
N GLN A 304 -17.01 17.27 18.99
CA GLN A 304 -15.95 17.36 20.00
C GLN A 304 -15.74 16.01 20.69
N SER A 305 -14.57 15.77 21.27
CA SER A 305 -14.21 14.48 21.88
C SER A 305 -15.02 14.08 23.11
N ASN A 306 -15.77 15.02 23.71
CA ASN A 306 -16.68 14.77 24.82
C ASN A 306 -18.14 14.54 24.38
N ASP A 307 -18.43 14.64 23.08
CA ASP A 307 -19.75 14.37 22.53
C ASP A 307 -20.01 12.84 22.52
N PRO A 308 -21.16 12.35 23.00
CA PRO A 308 -21.51 10.93 22.92
C PRO A 308 -21.52 10.34 21.50
N LYS A 309 -21.62 11.18 20.46
CA LYS A 309 -21.55 10.77 19.05
C LYS A 309 -20.14 10.72 18.50
N TYR A 310 -19.14 11.14 19.28
CA TYR A 310 -17.74 11.07 18.87
C TYR A 310 -17.36 9.63 18.50
N ARG A 311 -16.50 9.52 17.48
CA ARG A 311 -15.90 8.26 17.06
C ARG A 311 -14.39 8.38 17.20
N HIS A 312 -13.76 7.47 17.92
CA HIS A 312 -12.32 7.49 18.08
C HIS A 312 -11.62 7.00 16.81
N PRO A 313 -10.59 7.70 16.31
CA PRO A 313 -9.76 7.20 15.23
C PRO A 313 -9.07 5.90 15.67
N VAL A 314 -8.65 5.09 14.71
CA VAL A 314 -7.98 3.81 14.99
C VAL A 314 -6.69 4.08 15.76
N ALA A 315 -6.53 3.46 16.92
CA ALA A 315 -5.30 3.58 17.68
C ALA A 315 -4.14 2.87 16.98
N ASP A 316 -2.94 3.44 17.07
CA ASP A 316 -1.71 2.83 16.56
C ASP A 316 -1.44 1.44 17.14
N THR A 317 -2.06 1.07 18.27
CA THR A 317 -1.88 -0.23 18.90
C THR A 317 -2.98 -1.25 18.56
N CYS A 318 -3.84 -0.97 17.57
CA CYS A 318 -4.96 -1.84 17.21
C CYS A 318 -5.16 -1.92 15.70
N ASN A 319 -5.42 -3.12 15.18
CA ASN A 319 -5.94 -3.25 13.81
C ASN A 319 -7.42 -2.87 13.82
N SER A 320 -7.88 -2.12 12.81
CA SER A 320 -9.24 -1.60 12.76
C SER A 320 -10.33 -2.66 12.74
N ILE A 321 -10.03 -3.89 12.30
CA ILE A 321 -10.96 -5.02 12.38
C ILE A 321 -11.32 -5.37 13.84
N TRP A 322 -10.50 -4.99 14.82
CA TRP A 322 -10.73 -5.17 16.26
C TRP A 322 -11.08 -3.88 17.01
N TRP A 323 -11.16 -2.75 16.31
CA TRP A 323 -11.32 -1.43 16.91
C TRP A 323 -12.79 -1.06 17.06
N ASP A 324 -13.23 -0.77 18.28
CA ASP A 324 -14.53 -0.16 18.54
C ASP A 324 -14.40 1.37 18.50
N PRO A 325 -14.85 2.03 17.42
CA PRO A 325 -14.73 3.48 17.31
C PRO A 325 -15.67 4.23 18.26
N VAL A 326 -16.72 3.60 18.80
CA VAL A 326 -17.62 4.25 19.75
C VAL A 326 -16.99 4.25 21.14
N ALA A 327 -16.46 3.11 21.57
CA ALA A 327 -15.83 2.97 22.88
C ALA A 327 -14.37 3.47 22.93
N GLY A 328 -13.72 3.64 21.77
CA GLY A 328 -12.29 3.96 21.70
C GLY A 328 -11.42 2.84 22.26
N GLN A 329 -11.80 1.59 21.99
CA GLN A 329 -11.19 0.41 22.60
C GLN A 329 -10.82 -0.65 21.55
N CYS A 330 -9.63 -1.23 21.69
CA CYS A 330 -9.26 -2.45 20.98
C CYS A 330 -9.87 -3.67 21.68
N LEU A 331 -10.65 -4.47 20.96
CA LEU A 331 -11.26 -5.69 21.50
C LEU A 331 -10.32 -6.90 21.44
N CYS A 332 -9.27 -6.84 20.62
CA CYS A 332 -8.16 -7.77 20.69
C CYS A 332 -7.34 -7.50 21.96
N THR A 333 -7.29 -8.47 22.86
CA THR A 333 -6.51 -8.39 24.12
C THR A 333 -5.38 -9.42 24.19
N THR A 334 -5.25 -10.29 23.18
CA THR A 334 -4.21 -11.32 23.12
C THR A 334 -3.03 -10.88 22.25
N SER A 335 -1.86 -11.45 22.49
CA SER A 335 -0.66 -11.17 21.69
C SER A 335 -0.79 -11.61 20.22
N SER A 336 -1.67 -12.57 19.93
CA SER A 336 -1.88 -13.11 18.59
C SER A 336 -2.50 -12.11 17.60
N CYS A 337 -3.22 -11.11 18.10
CA CYS A 337 -3.82 -10.05 17.29
C CYS A 337 -3.29 -8.65 17.68
N ALA A 338 -2.26 -8.60 18.53
CA ALA A 338 -1.60 -7.36 18.90
C ALA A 338 -1.00 -6.70 17.64
N TYR A 339 -1.28 -5.42 17.48
CA TYR A 339 -0.80 -4.62 16.38
C TYR A 339 -0.04 -3.42 16.94
N LYS A 340 1.04 -3.01 16.28
CA LYS A 340 1.69 -1.74 16.54
C LYS A 340 2.02 -1.10 15.20
N ASP A 341 1.30 -0.05 14.90
CA ASP A 341 1.64 0.86 13.83
C ASP A 341 2.88 1.65 14.21
N VAL A 342 3.87 1.60 13.33
CA VAL A 342 5.10 2.38 13.45
C VAL A 342 5.24 3.35 12.29
N ALA A 343 4.28 3.35 11.35
CA ALA A 343 4.24 4.33 10.28
C ALA A 343 3.72 5.65 10.82
N VAL A 344 4.33 6.73 10.37
CA VAL A 344 3.92 8.09 10.70
C VAL A 344 3.39 8.79 9.45
N PRO A 345 2.37 9.66 9.55
CA PRO A 345 1.93 10.47 8.42
C PRO A 345 3.07 11.35 7.90
N VAL A 346 3.19 11.46 6.59
CA VAL A 346 4.29 12.21 5.93
C VAL A 346 4.21 13.71 6.25
N ASP A 347 3.00 14.27 6.36
CA ASP A 347 2.79 15.68 6.71
C ASP A 347 3.31 16.04 8.11
N SER A 348 3.45 15.04 9.01
CA SER A 348 4.02 15.25 10.35
C SER A 348 5.55 15.38 10.33
N LEU A 349 6.22 14.84 9.30
CA LEU A 349 7.67 14.90 9.15
C LEU A 349 8.16 16.28 8.66
N ASN A 350 7.34 16.97 7.87
CA ASN A 350 7.63 18.33 7.39
C ASN A 350 7.36 19.43 8.44
N ASN A 351 6.56 19.13 9.47
CA ASN A 351 6.24 20.07 10.55
C ASN A 351 7.19 19.97 11.76
N SER A 352 8.19 19.07 11.72
CA SER A 352 9.13 18.82 12.82
C SER A 352 10.24 19.90 12.99
N THR A 353 10.20 21.02 12.27
CA THR A 353 11.19 22.11 12.44
C THR A 353 10.77 23.21 13.42
N THR A 354 9.75 23.01 14.25
CA THR A 354 9.38 23.99 15.29
C THR A 354 9.46 23.42 16.70
N ASN A 355 10.49 23.89 17.43
CA ASN A 355 10.63 23.95 18.88
C ASN A 355 10.36 22.67 19.70
N LYS A 356 11.38 21.82 19.85
CA LYS A 356 11.60 21.11 21.12
C LYS A 356 12.10 22.11 22.17
N GLY A 357 11.18 22.90 22.72
CA GLY A 357 11.37 23.56 24.00
C GLY A 357 11.39 22.51 25.09
N GLY A 358 12.54 22.35 25.75
CA GLY A 358 12.74 21.37 26.81
C GLY A 358 11.76 21.61 27.97
N ALA A 359 10.93 20.61 28.25
CA ALA A 359 10.24 20.47 29.52
C ALA A 359 10.98 19.39 30.32
N ASN A 360 11.74 19.81 31.34
CA ASN A 360 12.23 18.93 32.38
C ASN A 360 11.41 19.24 33.65
N PRO A 361 10.85 18.24 34.34
CA PRO A 361 10.04 18.46 35.54
C PRO A 361 10.93 18.72 36.76
N GLY A 362 10.61 19.75 37.55
CA GLY A 362 11.18 19.94 38.90
C GLY A 362 10.57 18.94 39.89
N ALA A 363 11.03 18.76 41.12
CA ALA A 363 12.16 19.29 41.89
C ALA A 363 12.23 18.42 43.17
N SER A 364 13.42 18.13 43.71
CA SER A 364 13.66 18.07 45.15
C SER A 364 15.17 18.13 45.43
N GLY A 365 15.54 18.93 46.43
CA GLY A 365 16.90 19.45 46.58
C GLY A 365 17.83 18.63 47.46
N THR A 366 19.11 18.97 47.37
CA THR A 366 19.99 19.25 48.53
C THR A 366 21.28 19.88 48.03
N GLN A 367 21.70 20.93 48.70
CA GLN A 367 22.98 21.62 48.47
C GLN A 367 24.16 20.76 48.92
N ALA A 368 25.23 20.73 48.13
CA ALA A 368 26.60 20.71 48.66
C ALA A 368 27.60 21.18 47.59
N ASN A 369 28.30 22.26 47.91
CA ASN A 369 29.53 22.72 47.26
C ASN A 369 30.59 21.62 47.21
N ASN A 370 31.32 21.49 46.09
CA ASN A 370 32.79 21.55 46.16
C ASN A 370 33.46 21.79 44.79
N LYS A 371 34.39 22.74 44.78
CA LYS A 371 35.42 22.97 43.75
C LYS A 371 36.56 21.96 43.96
N ASN A 372 37.13 21.39 42.89
CA ASN A 372 38.57 21.43 42.58
C ASN A 372 38.99 20.56 41.37
N ASN A 373 39.59 21.22 40.38
CA ASN A 373 40.95 21.03 39.84
C ASN A 373 41.50 19.65 39.40
N ASN A 374 41.79 19.60 38.08
CA ASN A 374 43.08 19.33 37.40
C ASN A 374 43.63 17.90 37.09
N ALA A 375 43.93 17.75 35.79
CA ALA A 375 45.17 17.25 35.14
C ALA A 375 45.52 15.75 35.09
N GLY A 376 46.03 15.33 33.91
CA GLY A 376 47.10 14.33 33.83
C GLY A 376 47.01 13.28 32.70
N SER A 377 47.61 13.58 31.55
CA SER A 377 48.06 12.62 30.52
C SER A 377 49.08 11.60 31.07
N ILE A 378 49.26 10.43 30.40
CA ILE A 378 50.55 9.87 29.91
C ILE A 378 50.35 8.49 29.24
N SER A 379 51.20 8.26 28.23
CA SER A 379 51.34 7.19 27.23
C SER A 379 52.32 6.05 27.60
N THR A 380 52.04 4.82 27.09
CA THR A 380 52.92 3.71 26.54
C THR A 380 54.15 3.18 27.33
N PRO A 381 54.54 1.88 27.24
CA PRO A 381 55.24 1.21 26.10
C PRO A 381 54.74 -0.23 25.76
N VAL A 382 54.78 -0.79 24.52
CA VAL A 382 55.84 -1.35 23.61
C VAL A 382 56.29 -2.81 23.90
N MET A 383 56.44 -3.57 22.77
CA MET A 383 57.08 -4.88 22.48
C MET A 383 56.24 -6.16 22.62
N SER A 384 56.30 -7.22 21.78
CA SER A 384 56.69 -7.56 20.38
C SER A 384 57.11 -9.06 20.40
N LEU A 385 56.65 -9.90 19.45
CA LEU A 385 57.24 -11.19 18.96
C LEU A 385 56.12 -11.92 18.17
N VAL A 386 56.05 -11.98 16.83
CA VAL A 386 56.90 -12.60 15.77
C VAL A 386 57.05 -14.13 15.86
N LEU A 387 56.39 -14.84 14.94
CA LEU A 387 56.71 -16.13 14.28
C LEU A 387 55.46 -16.48 13.43
N GLY A 388 55.46 -16.95 12.19
CA GLY A 388 56.47 -17.43 11.24
C GLY A 388 55.70 -17.94 9.99
N SER A 389 56.37 -17.87 8.85
CA SER A 389 55.92 -17.98 7.45
C SER A 389 55.87 -19.40 6.84
N ALA A 390 55.07 -19.60 5.76
CA ALA A 390 55.35 -20.35 4.49
C ALA A 390 54.01 -20.75 3.80
N ILE A 391 53.62 -20.30 2.59
CA ILE A 391 54.08 -20.53 1.18
C ILE A 391 53.47 -21.79 0.49
N THR A 392 53.11 -21.59 -0.79
CA THR A 392 52.67 -22.50 -1.90
C THR A 392 51.16 -22.75 -2.05
N ALA A 393 50.58 -22.88 -3.25
CA ALA A 393 50.92 -22.50 -4.62
C ALA A 393 49.64 -22.68 -5.47
N ALA A 394 49.56 -21.95 -6.59
CA ALA A 394 48.49 -21.99 -7.57
C ALA A 394 48.47 -23.30 -8.39
N MET A 395 47.29 -23.73 -8.83
CA MET A 395 47.14 -24.45 -10.10
C MET A 395 45.74 -24.24 -10.71
N THR A 396 45.80 -23.88 -11.98
CA THR A 396 44.78 -23.71 -13.02
C THR A 396 43.94 -24.96 -13.33
N ALA A 397 42.68 -24.77 -13.75
CA ALA A 397 42.11 -25.42 -14.94
C ALA A 397 40.77 -24.78 -15.35
N LEU A 398 40.69 -24.36 -16.61
CA LEU A 398 39.45 -24.14 -17.36
C LEU A 398 38.77 -25.48 -17.62
N LEU A 399 37.43 -25.50 -17.57
CA LEU A 399 36.53 -25.88 -18.67
C LEU A 399 35.14 -25.29 -18.42
#